data_AF-A0A1X6NF75-F1
#
_entry.id   AF-A0A1X6NF75-F1
#
_cell.length_a   1.000
_cell.length_b   1.000
_cell.length_c   1.000
_cell.angle_alpha   90.00
_cell.angle_beta   90.00
_cell.angle_gamma   90.00
#
_symmetry.space_group_name_H-M   'P 1'
#
loop_
_entity.id
_entity.type
_entity.pdbx_description
1 polymer ?
#
loop_
_entity_poly.entity_id
_entity_poly.type
_entity_poly.pdbx_seq_one_letter_code
_entity_poly.pdbx_strand_id
1 'polypeptide(L)'
;MTPIISLVGLDWASRQAVGPNEHERLREISPIDRRQKAAEMCLRPIGGQAKWYIYDQQCTKSFRRQIRLLPTVYLREYFKLKTSDDVRAILDTKKADLRARKIKRFEKELRKITLANQGIEKKFEHVLDLAYGRKGKLKWELINPLLTDPSIPPPERIIPAVEKSRPPVYSKELTALLTSKVSHKNKPLGHTAIRRPPTLPARADLNSEDARLLGPLSKRREVNIYWRFYTEQVKRVYPPFQMILEERDSPGETRHLTDKGALHRAGIRVGGVQGEGVYEEIETLANAPSPSQAGGTSGTDIFQASPLRPRFLRRRFASLLGRTPVLVYSDPRTQAKEHPGSSKYPFHVTPVIMIYEIPRIIFQKPMLLTLPGYKRLRRTKMRREMLRDTVEQRDWRG
;
A
#
# COMPACT_ATOMS: atom_id res chain seq x y z
N MET A 1 -32.33 -16.55 -44.31
CA MET A 1 -32.64 -15.53 -45.34
C MET A 1 -33.57 -14.50 -44.74
N THR A 2 -33.01 -13.35 -44.37
CA THR A 2 -33.68 -12.11 -43.97
C THR A 2 -32.68 -10.98 -44.27
N PRO A 3 -33.12 -9.80 -44.74
CA PRO A 3 -32.26 -8.92 -45.52
C PRO A 3 -31.40 -7.98 -44.67
N ILE A 4 -30.24 -7.68 -45.26
CA ILE A 4 -29.27 -6.65 -44.89
C ILE A 4 -29.88 -5.28 -45.18
N ILE A 5 -30.03 -4.44 -44.16
CA ILE A 5 -30.31 -3.01 -44.33
C ILE A 5 -28.99 -2.26 -44.18
N SER A 6 -28.54 -1.70 -45.30
CA SER A 6 -27.50 -0.72 -45.43
C SER A 6 -28.03 0.66 -45.01
N LEU A 7 -27.27 1.38 -44.19
CA LEU A 7 -27.47 2.81 -43.96
C LEU A 7 -26.11 3.49 -44.02
N VAL A 8 -25.82 3.94 -45.23
CA VAL A 8 -24.80 4.92 -45.60
C VAL A 8 -25.33 6.32 -45.25
N GLY A 9 -24.45 7.19 -44.78
CA GLY A 9 -24.61 8.65 -44.96
C GLY A 9 -24.71 9.46 -43.67
N LEU A 10 -23.56 9.73 -43.03
CA LEU A 10 -23.39 10.90 -42.16
C LEU A 10 -22.00 11.50 -42.40
N ASP A 11 -22.00 12.40 -43.38
CA ASP A 11 -21.36 13.71 -43.41
C ASP A 11 -19.90 13.84 -42.93
N TRP A 12 -18.99 13.80 -43.91
CA TRP A 12 -17.55 14.01 -43.77
C TRP A 12 -17.13 15.48 -44.06
N ALA A 13 -18.09 16.40 -44.23
CA ALA A 13 -17.85 17.74 -44.79
C ALA A 13 -17.66 18.88 -43.78
N SER A 14 -17.43 18.63 -42.49
CA SER A 14 -17.24 19.70 -41.48
C SER A 14 -15.85 19.79 -40.84
N ARG A 15 -14.79 19.31 -41.50
CA ARG A 15 -13.40 19.34 -40.96
C ARG A 15 -12.36 20.15 -41.76
N GLN A 16 -12.79 21.10 -42.57
CA GLN A 16 -11.85 22.02 -43.24
C GLN A 16 -12.22 23.49 -43.01
N ALA A 17 -11.88 24.00 -41.82
CA ALA A 17 -11.78 25.44 -41.56
C ALA A 17 -10.80 25.71 -40.40
N VAL A 18 -9.55 25.28 -40.55
CA VAL A 18 -8.42 25.85 -39.79
C VAL A 18 -7.40 26.24 -40.85
N GLY A 19 -7.29 27.55 -41.10
CA GLY A 19 -6.43 28.09 -42.14
C GLY A 19 -4.94 27.77 -41.87
N PRO A 20 -4.11 27.70 -42.93
CA PRO A 20 -2.73 27.20 -42.85
C PRO A 20 -1.72 28.12 -42.12
N ASN A 21 -2.14 29.17 -41.40
CA ASN A 21 -1.25 30.23 -40.92
C ASN A 21 -0.95 30.28 -39.41
N GLU A 22 -1.44 29.35 -38.59
CA GLU A 22 -1.12 29.37 -37.14
C GLU A 22 0.17 28.63 -36.77
N HIS A 23 0.63 27.67 -37.58
CA HIS A 23 1.83 26.89 -37.27
C HIS A 23 3.15 27.67 -37.46
N GLU A 24 3.18 28.67 -38.35
CA GLU A 24 4.35 29.54 -38.52
C GLU A 24 4.45 30.62 -37.43
N ARG A 25 3.31 31.15 -36.95
CA ARG A 25 3.28 32.13 -35.85
C ARG A 25 3.77 31.60 -34.50
N LEU A 26 3.90 30.28 -34.33
CA LEU A 26 4.44 29.68 -33.10
C LEU A 26 5.97 29.56 -33.08
N ARG A 27 6.66 29.83 -34.20
CA ARG A 27 8.14 29.77 -34.25
C ARG A 27 8.80 31.03 -33.70
N GLU A 28 8.13 32.18 -33.75
CA GLU A 28 8.64 33.48 -33.27
C GLU A 28 8.41 33.73 -31.77
N ILE A 29 7.66 32.86 -31.09
CA ILE A 29 7.29 33.07 -29.69
C ILE A 29 8.38 32.50 -28.77
N SER A 30 8.81 33.30 -27.79
CA SER A 30 9.75 32.95 -26.71
C SER A 30 9.41 31.60 -26.06
N PRO A 31 10.40 30.76 -25.67
CA PRO A 31 10.15 29.48 -25.01
C PRO A 31 9.27 29.58 -23.75
N ILE A 32 9.29 30.73 -23.06
CA ILE A 32 8.46 31.02 -21.88
C ILE A 32 6.99 31.21 -22.28
N ASP A 33 6.76 31.98 -23.34
CA ASP A 33 5.43 32.23 -23.88
C ASP A 33 4.84 30.99 -24.57
N ARG A 34 5.66 30.07 -25.09
CA ARG A 34 5.15 28.77 -25.57
C ARG A 34 4.55 27.92 -24.45
N ARG A 35 5.11 27.99 -23.23
CA ARG A 35 4.53 27.29 -22.07
C ARG A 35 3.25 27.97 -21.57
N GLN A 36 3.20 29.30 -21.57
CA GLN A 36 2.00 30.05 -21.22
C GLN A 36 0.89 29.90 -22.25
N LYS A 37 1.21 29.95 -23.55
CA LYS A 37 0.27 29.77 -24.66
C LYS A 37 -0.20 28.32 -24.77
N ALA A 38 0.65 27.33 -24.46
CA ALA A 38 0.21 25.94 -24.29
C ALA A 38 -0.72 25.77 -23.07
N ALA A 39 -0.50 26.52 -21.99
CA ALA A 39 -1.39 26.55 -20.83
C ALA A 39 -2.72 27.28 -21.14
N GLU A 40 -2.72 28.36 -21.92
CA GLU A 40 -3.94 29.04 -22.40
C GLU A 40 -4.70 28.22 -23.44
N MET A 41 -3.99 27.54 -24.34
CA MET A 41 -4.59 26.55 -25.24
C MET A 41 -5.17 25.37 -24.48
N CYS A 42 -4.64 25.06 -23.28
CA CYS A 42 -5.29 24.12 -22.35
C CYS A 42 -6.58 24.68 -21.71
N LEU A 43 -6.92 25.96 -21.90
CA LEU A 43 -8.10 26.61 -21.31
C LEU A 43 -9.20 27.06 -22.29
N ARG A 44 -8.98 27.11 -23.62
CA ARG A 44 -10.07 27.41 -24.57
C ARG A 44 -11.10 26.26 -24.71
N PRO A 45 -12.43 26.54 -24.73
CA PRO A 45 -13.49 25.54 -24.73
C PRO A 45 -13.84 25.12 -26.16
N ILE A 46 -12.96 24.37 -26.81
CA ILE A 46 -13.35 23.59 -27.99
C ILE A 46 -13.91 22.28 -27.43
N GLY A 47 -15.24 22.09 -27.51
CA GLY A 47 -15.99 20.88 -27.18
C GLY A 47 -15.34 20.02 -26.09
N GLY A 48 -15.61 20.32 -24.82
CA GLY A 48 -14.85 19.86 -23.65
C GLY A 48 -14.44 18.38 -23.63
N GLN A 49 -15.17 17.48 -24.28
CA GLN A 49 -14.82 16.06 -24.35
C GLN A 49 -13.54 15.73 -25.15
N ALA A 50 -13.25 16.42 -26.26
CA ALA A 50 -12.12 16.06 -27.13
C ALA A 50 -10.75 16.36 -26.49
N LYS A 51 -10.68 17.43 -25.70
CA LYS A 51 -9.46 17.89 -25.03
C LYS A 51 -9.01 16.98 -23.89
N TRP A 52 -9.97 16.44 -23.13
CA TRP A 52 -9.69 15.49 -22.05
C TRP A 52 -9.11 14.19 -22.60
N TYR A 53 -9.56 13.75 -23.77
CA TYR A 53 -9.07 12.53 -24.39
C TYR A 53 -7.59 12.60 -24.78
N ILE A 54 -7.16 13.73 -25.35
CA ILE A 54 -5.75 13.94 -25.73
C ILE A 54 -4.84 14.00 -24.49
N TYR A 55 -5.27 14.72 -23.45
CA TYR A 55 -4.53 14.82 -22.19
C TYR A 55 -4.40 13.46 -21.48
N ASP A 56 -5.48 12.68 -21.46
CA ASP A 56 -5.50 11.34 -20.85
C ASP A 56 -4.57 10.37 -21.58
N GLN A 57 -4.53 10.41 -22.92
CA GLN A 57 -3.58 9.62 -23.70
C GLN A 57 -2.13 9.99 -23.42
N GLN A 58 -1.81 11.29 -23.31
CA GLN A 58 -0.43 11.72 -23.02
C GLN A 58 0.00 11.33 -21.60
N CYS A 59 -0.88 11.47 -20.62
CA CYS A 59 -0.63 11.04 -19.24
C CYS A 59 -0.41 9.52 -19.17
N THR A 60 -1.24 8.73 -19.87
CA THR A 60 -1.11 7.28 -19.92
C THR A 60 0.20 6.84 -20.58
N LYS A 61 0.60 7.47 -21.69
CA LYS A 61 1.90 7.23 -22.34
C LYS A 61 3.06 7.54 -21.40
N SER A 62 3.02 8.69 -20.72
CA SER A 62 4.04 9.06 -19.72
C SER A 62 4.12 8.05 -18.58
N PHE A 63 2.97 7.57 -18.09
CA PHE A 63 2.92 6.55 -17.04
C PHE A 63 3.54 5.24 -17.50
N ARG A 64 3.19 4.75 -18.70
CA ARG A 64 3.78 3.53 -19.27
C ARG A 64 5.30 3.64 -19.43
N ARG A 65 5.82 4.81 -19.82
CA ARG A 65 7.27 5.07 -19.90
C ARG A 65 7.92 4.96 -18.51
N GLN A 66 7.31 5.55 -17.49
CA GLN A 66 7.83 5.48 -16.12
C GLN A 66 7.76 4.06 -15.54
N ILE A 67 6.71 3.29 -15.86
CA ILE A 67 6.62 1.87 -15.46
C ILE A 67 7.81 1.08 -16.01
N ARG A 68 8.21 1.31 -17.27
CA ARG A 68 9.33 0.58 -17.89
C ARG A 68 10.66 0.75 -17.16
N LEU A 69 10.82 1.79 -16.35
CA LEU A 69 12.04 2.06 -15.56
C LEU A 69 12.05 1.34 -14.20
N LEU A 70 10.93 0.75 -13.78
CA LEU A 70 10.86 -0.01 -12.53
C LEU A 70 11.77 -1.26 -12.63
N PRO A 71 12.43 -1.66 -11.53
CA PRO A 71 13.49 -2.67 -11.59
C PRO A 71 12.98 -4.05 -11.98
N THR A 72 12.00 -4.59 -11.25
CA THR A 72 11.51 -5.97 -11.37
C THR A 72 10.40 -6.09 -12.41
N VAL A 73 10.23 -7.28 -12.98
CA VAL A 73 9.10 -7.58 -13.89
C VAL A 73 7.77 -7.47 -13.14
N TYR A 74 7.69 -8.01 -11.92
CA TYR A 74 6.51 -7.94 -11.07
C TYR A 74 5.97 -6.52 -10.87
N LEU A 75 6.83 -5.58 -10.44
CA LEU A 75 6.44 -4.16 -10.30
C LEU A 75 5.88 -3.59 -11.61
N ARG A 76 6.48 -3.94 -12.77
CA ARG A 76 6.00 -3.45 -14.07
C ARG A 76 4.61 -3.96 -14.37
N GLU A 77 4.36 -5.25 -14.15
CA GLU A 77 3.06 -5.89 -14.38
C GLU A 77 1.99 -5.36 -13.44
N TYR A 78 2.28 -5.27 -12.15
CA TYR A 78 1.38 -4.70 -11.16
C TYR A 78 0.93 -3.28 -11.56
N PHE A 79 1.88 -2.40 -11.90
CA PHE A 79 1.52 -1.03 -12.28
C PHE A 79 0.85 -0.94 -13.65
N LYS A 80 1.15 -1.84 -14.60
CA LYS A 80 0.40 -1.92 -15.88
C LYS A 80 -1.07 -2.24 -15.64
N LEU A 81 -1.36 -3.23 -14.79
CA LEU A 81 -2.73 -3.61 -14.43
C LEU A 81 -3.42 -2.47 -13.69
N LYS A 82 -2.77 -1.94 -12.66
CA LYS A 82 -3.31 -0.81 -11.87
C LYS A 82 -3.61 0.42 -12.73
N THR A 83 -2.71 0.81 -13.64
CA THR A 83 -2.93 1.94 -14.55
C THR A 83 -4.12 1.69 -15.46
N SER A 84 -4.28 0.46 -15.96
CA SER A 84 -5.43 0.10 -16.79
C SER A 84 -6.75 0.24 -16.02
N ASP A 85 -6.79 -0.21 -14.76
CA ASP A 85 -7.97 -0.09 -13.91
C ASP A 85 -8.28 1.36 -13.54
N ASP A 86 -7.27 2.17 -13.22
CA ASP A 86 -7.46 3.60 -12.92
C ASP A 86 -8.01 4.36 -14.14
N VAL A 87 -7.51 4.06 -15.34
CA VAL A 87 -7.98 4.66 -16.60
C VAL A 87 -9.43 4.24 -16.89
N ARG A 88 -9.75 2.95 -16.82
CA ARG A 88 -11.15 2.46 -16.95
C ARG A 88 -12.07 3.18 -15.96
N ALA A 89 -11.65 3.24 -14.69
CA ALA A 89 -12.42 3.93 -13.65
C ALA A 89 -12.60 5.43 -13.91
N ILE A 90 -11.67 6.11 -14.60
CA ILE A 90 -11.81 7.51 -15.03
C ILE A 90 -12.84 7.61 -16.16
N LEU A 91 -12.73 6.76 -17.18
CA LEU A 91 -13.60 6.73 -18.35
C LEU A 91 -15.06 6.44 -17.97
N ASP A 92 -15.29 5.48 -17.07
CA ASP A 92 -16.62 5.07 -16.61
C ASP A 92 -17.33 6.16 -15.77
N THR A 93 -16.58 7.16 -15.28
CA THR A 93 -17.14 8.19 -14.41
C THR A 93 -17.89 9.24 -15.22
N LYS A 94 -19.22 9.25 -15.15
CA LYS A 94 -20.08 10.23 -15.85
C LYS A 94 -19.94 11.67 -15.32
N LYS A 95 -19.84 11.85 -14.00
CA LYS A 95 -19.78 13.19 -13.37
C LYS A 95 -18.40 13.84 -13.56
N ALA A 96 -18.37 15.05 -14.15
CA ALA A 96 -17.14 15.78 -14.46
C ALA A 96 -16.24 16.03 -13.23
N ASP A 97 -16.82 16.46 -12.10
CA ASP A 97 -16.04 16.75 -10.88
C ASP A 97 -15.38 15.52 -10.26
N LEU A 98 -16.08 14.37 -10.32
CA LEU A 98 -15.52 13.10 -9.85
C LEU A 98 -14.41 12.62 -10.79
N ARG A 99 -14.62 12.77 -12.10
CA ARG A 99 -13.62 12.46 -13.12
C ARG A 99 -12.36 13.31 -12.93
N ALA A 100 -12.49 14.62 -12.76
CA ALA A 100 -11.37 15.53 -12.50
C ALA A 100 -10.60 15.16 -11.21
N ARG A 101 -11.31 14.76 -10.14
CA ARG A 101 -10.67 14.27 -8.91
C ARG A 101 -9.88 12.97 -9.12
N LYS A 102 -10.40 12.05 -9.95
CA LYS A 102 -9.70 10.81 -10.31
C LYS A 102 -8.46 11.07 -11.16
N ILE A 103 -8.56 11.96 -12.16
CA ILE A 103 -7.41 12.40 -12.98
C ILE A 103 -6.32 13.03 -12.10
N LYS A 104 -6.69 13.96 -11.20
CA LYS A 104 -5.74 14.54 -10.24
C LYS A 104 -5.07 13.49 -9.35
N ARG A 105 -5.79 12.42 -8.97
CA ARG A 105 -5.21 11.31 -8.21
C ARG A 105 -4.24 10.50 -9.06
N PHE A 106 -4.60 10.21 -10.31
CA PHE A 106 -3.76 9.51 -11.28
C PHE A 106 -2.45 10.25 -11.55
N GLU A 107 -2.51 11.56 -11.76
CA GLU A 107 -1.33 12.41 -11.91
C GLU A 107 -0.43 12.41 -10.66
N LYS A 108 -1.03 12.42 -9.47
CA LYS A 108 -0.26 12.33 -8.22
C LYS A 108 0.49 11.00 -8.15
N GLU A 109 -0.13 9.89 -8.56
CA GLU A 109 0.55 8.60 -8.63
C GLU A 109 1.69 8.61 -9.67
N LEU A 110 1.46 9.18 -10.86
CA LEU A 110 2.51 9.36 -11.86
C LEU A 110 3.71 10.11 -11.27
N ARG A 111 3.48 11.25 -10.61
CA ARG A 111 4.55 12.03 -9.97
C ARG A 111 5.30 11.21 -8.92
N LYS A 112 4.62 10.35 -8.14
CA LYS A 112 5.29 9.49 -7.15
C LYS A 112 6.18 8.45 -7.82
N ILE A 113 5.74 7.82 -8.92
CA ILE A 113 6.56 6.85 -9.66
C ILE A 113 7.76 7.54 -10.30
N THR A 114 7.58 8.70 -10.91
CA THR A 114 8.69 9.49 -11.47
C THR A 114 9.73 9.81 -10.40
N LEU A 115 9.30 10.28 -9.22
CA LEU A 115 10.21 10.53 -8.09
C LEU A 115 10.86 9.25 -7.54
N ALA A 116 10.15 8.12 -7.57
CA ALA A 116 10.71 6.83 -7.18
C ALA A 116 11.83 6.39 -8.13
N ASN A 117 11.63 6.54 -9.44
CA ASN A 117 12.63 6.25 -10.47
C ASN A 117 13.85 7.19 -10.42
N GLN A 118 13.70 8.37 -9.80
CA GLN A 118 14.82 9.29 -9.50
C GLN A 118 15.60 8.90 -8.23
N GLY A 119 15.19 7.84 -7.52
CA GLY A 119 15.87 7.36 -6.31
C GLY A 119 15.40 8.01 -5.01
N ILE A 120 14.25 8.70 -5.01
CA ILE A 120 13.67 9.24 -3.77
C ILE A 120 13.12 8.09 -2.92
N GLU A 121 13.84 7.75 -1.84
CA GLU A 121 13.58 6.61 -0.94
C GLU A 121 12.11 6.48 -0.54
N LYS A 122 11.51 7.51 0.06
CA LYS A 122 10.11 7.49 0.54
C LYS A 122 9.09 7.23 -0.56
N LYS A 123 9.40 7.62 -1.81
CA LYS A 123 8.49 7.42 -2.95
C LYS A 123 8.66 6.01 -3.51
N PHE A 124 9.89 5.50 -3.54
CA PHE A 124 10.15 4.11 -3.89
C PHE A 124 9.53 3.13 -2.88
N GLU A 125 9.63 3.41 -1.58
CA GLU A 125 8.93 2.62 -0.55
C GLU A 125 7.41 2.64 -0.74
N HIS A 126 6.84 3.75 -1.19
CA HIS A 126 5.42 3.80 -1.51
C HIS A 126 5.04 2.91 -2.70
N VAL A 127 5.89 2.87 -3.73
CA VAL A 127 5.73 1.99 -4.90
C VAL A 127 5.76 0.52 -4.45
N LEU A 128 6.75 0.15 -3.63
CA LEU A 128 6.83 -1.20 -3.04
C LEU A 128 5.61 -1.50 -2.15
N ASP A 129 5.24 -0.58 -1.26
CA ASP A 129 4.11 -0.78 -0.35
C ASP A 129 2.78 -0.99 -1.10
N LEU A 130 2.60 -0.35 -2.28
CA LEU A 130 1.42 -0.57 -3.11
C LEU A 130 1.48 -1.93 -3.80
N ALA A 131 2.58 -2.22 -4.50
CA ALA A 131 2.73 -3.41 -5.32
C ALA A 131 2.72 -4.70 -4.50
N TYR A 132 3.33 -4.71 -3.32
CA TYR A 132 3.40 -5.88 -2.44
C TYR A 132 2.31 -5.86 -1.35
N GLY A 133 1.19 -5.18 -1.60
CA GLY A 133 -0.02 -5.31 -0.78
C GLY A 133 0.11 -4.77 0.65
N ARG A 134 1.03 -3.85 0.95
CA ARG A 134 1.09 -3.16 2.25
C ARG A 134 0.10 -2.01 2.35
N LYS A 135 -0.33 -1.47 1.20
CA LYS A 135 -1.28 -0.36 1.05
C LYS A 135 -2.23 -0.63 -0.13
N GLY A 136 -3.31 0.14 -0.17
CA GLY A 136 -4.23 0.14 -1.31
C GLY A 136 -5.17 -1.06 -1.35
N LYS A 137 -5.63 -1.41 -2.55
CA LYS A 137 -6.62 -2.48 -2.80
C LYS A 137 -6.06 -3.87 -2.51
N LEU A 138 -4.86 -4.15 -3.01
CA LEU A 138 -4.20 -5.45 -2.82
C LEU A 138 -4.03 -5.80 -1.33
N LYS A 139 -3.75 -4.80 -0.48
CA LYS A 139 -3.74 -5.01 0.98
C LYS A 139 -5.05 -5.61 1.49
N TRP A 140 -6.18 -5.07 1.04
CA TRP A 140 -7.49 -5.54 1.44
C TRP A 140 -7.78 -6.93 0.89
N GLU A 141 -7.40 -7.20 -0.35
CA GLU A 141 -7.55 -8.53 -0.96
C GLU A 141 -6.75 -9.59 -0.19
N LEU A 142 -5.55 -9.25 0.29
CA LEU A 142 -4.72 -10.17 1.08
C LEU A 142 -5.22 -10.37 2.52
N ILE A 143 -5.77 -9.33 3.16
CA ILE A 143 -6.24 -9.43 4.56
C ILE A 143 -7.65 -9.99 4.67
N ASN A 144 -8.50 -9.81 3.65
CA ASN A 144 -9.91 -10.17 3.69
C ASN A 144 -10.17 -11.65 4.06
N PRO A 145 -9.43 -12.64 3.54
CA PRO A 145 -9.57 -14.04 3.94
C PRO A 145 -9.33 -14.29 5.44
N LEU A 146 -8.59 -13.39 6.11
CA LEU A 146 -8.27 -13.49 7.53
C LEU A 146 -9.28 -12.74 8.41
N LEU A 147 -10.20 -11.95 7.84
CA LEU A 147 -11.20 -11.21 8.62
C LEU A 147 -12.38 -12.07 9.05
N THR A 148 -12.58 -13.22 8.40
CA THR A 148 -13.70 -14.12 8.65
C THR A 148 -13.16 -15.49 9.04
N ASP A 149 -13.69 -16.07 10.12
CA ASP A 149 -13.40 -17.45 10.48
C ASP A 149 -14.71 -18.27 10.44
N PRO A 150 -14.89 -19.16 9.46
CA PRO A 150 -16.09 -20.00 9.39
C PRO A 150 -16.16 -21.02 10.52
N SER A 151 -15.04 -21.29 11.21
CA SER A 151 -15.00 -22.28 12.28
C SER A 151 -15.45 -21.73 13.65
N ILE A 152 -15.61 -20.40 13.77
CA ILE A 152 -15.98 -19.74 15.01
C ILE A 152 -17.44 -19.28 14.88
N PRO A 153 -18.34 -19.70 15.79
CA PRO A 153 -19.72 -19.21 15.76
C PRO A 153 -19.73 -17.69 15.96
N PRO A 154 -20.61 -16.97 15.24
CA PRO A 154 -20.68 -15.53 15.35
C PRO A 154 -21.06 -15.13 16.79
N PRO A 155 -20.42 -14.10 17.36
CA PRO A 155 -20.64 -13.68 18.74
C PRO A 155 -22.07 -13.18 18.93
N GLU A 156 -22.51 -13.19 20.18
CA GLU A 156 -23.84 -12.75 20.56
C GLU A 156 -24.11 -11.30 20.13
N ARG A 157 -25.38 -11.02 19.85
CA ARG A 157 -25.82 -9.68 19.43
C ARG A 157 -25.86 -8.79 20.66
N ILE A 158 -25.20 -7.63 20.61
CA ILE A 158 -25.29 -6.63 21.70
C ILE A 158 -26.73 -6.08 21.81
N ILE A 159 -27.40 -5.90 20.67
CA ILE A 159 -28.81 -5.53 20.57
C ILE A 159 -29.58 -6.73 20.00
N PRO A 160 -30.41 -7.44 20.80
CA PRO A 160 -31.04 -8.69 20.39
C PRO A 160 -31.78 -8.63 19.05
N ALA A 161 -32.53 -7.55 18.83
CA ALA A 161 -33.33 -7.33 17.62
C ALA A 161 -32.52 -6.96 16.36
N VAL A 162 -31.23 -6.61 16.48
CA VAL A 162 -30.43 -6.08 15.36
C VAL A 162 -29.24 -6.98 15.08
N GLU A 163 -29.26 -7.74 13.98
CA GLU A 163 -28.18 -8.66 13.64
C GLU A 163 -26.83 -7.96 13.39
N LYS A 164 -26.86 -6.75 12.83
CA LYS A 164 -25.67 -5.92 12.59
C LYS A 164 -25.00 -5.42 13.88
N SER A 165 -25.62 -5.65 15.05
CA SER A 165 -25.06 -5.30 16.36
C SER A 165 -24.07 -6.34 16.91
N ARG A 166 -23.81 -7.42 16.17
CA ARG A 166 -22.77 -8.38 16.56
C ARG A 166 -21.40 -7.69 16.59
N PRO A 167 -20.59 -7.93 17.63
CA PRO A 167 -19.23 -7.44 17.64
C PRO A 167 -18.39 -8.13 16.56
N PRO A 168 -17.27 -7.51 16.15
CA PRO A 168 -16.38 -8.08 15.14
C PRO A 168 -15.69 -9.35 15.66
N VAL A 169 -15.55 -10.35 14.79
CA VAL A 169 -14.82 -11.59 15.09
C VAL A 169 -13.34 -11.39 14.79
N TYR A 170 -12.50 -11.80 15.74
CA TYR A 170 -11.06 -11.87 15.52
C TYR A 170 -10.69 -13.32 15.22
N SER A 171 -10.31 -13.59 13.97
CA SER A 171 -9.70 -14.88 13.63
C SER A 171 -8.41 -15.07 14.43
N LYS A 172 -7.98 -16.32 14.58
CA LYS A 172 -6.75 -16.62 15.30
C LYS A 172 -5.56 -15.95 14.59
N GLU A 173 -5.49 -16.03 13.26
CA GLU A 173 -4.44 -15.41 12.45
C GLU A 173 -4.41 -13.89 12.63
N LEU A 174 -5.58 -13.25 12.55
CA LEU A 174 -5.69 -11.81 12.74
C LEU A 174 -5.26 -11.40 14.16
N THR A 175 -5.61 -12.20 15.17
CA THR A 175 -5.22 -11.96 16.57
C THR A 175 -3.70 -12.00 16.72
N ALA A 176 -3.02 -12.98 16.13
CA ALA A 176 -1.55 -13.02 16.17
C ALA A 176 -0.92 -11.85 15.40
N LEU A 177 -1.50 -11.46 14.26
CA LEU A 177 -1.04 -10.29 13.51
C LEU A 177 -1.29 -8.97 14.25
N LEU A 178 -2.34 -8.87 15.07
CA LEU A 178 -2.61 -7.67 15.86
C LEU A 178 -1.67 -7.55 17.07
N THR A 179 -1.28 -8.68 17.65
CA THR A 179 -0.44 -8.75 18.85
C THR A 179 1.05 -8.74 18.53
N SER A 180 1.44 -9.14 17.31
CA SER A 180 2.83 -9.10 16.86
C SER A 180 3.30 -7.69 16.52
N LYS A 181 4.55 -7.39 16.92
CA LYS A 181 5.23 -6.12 16.61
C LYS A 181 5.63 -6.01 15.13
N VAL A 182 5.84 -7.14 14.44
CA VAL A 182 6.35 -7.19 13.06
C VAL A 182 5.29 -6.78 12.05
N SER A 183 4.07 -7.29 12.24
CA SER A 183 2.90 -7.05 11.40
C SER A 183 2.26 -5.69 11.61
N HIS A 184 2.73 -4.89 12.56
CA HIS A 184 2.07 -3.66 12.93
C HIS A 184 2.92 -2.43 12.62
N LYS A 185 2.30 -1.42 11.99
CA LYS A 185 2.98 -0.14 11.69
C LYS A 185 3.34 0.65 12.96
N ASN A 186 2.51 0.53 13.99
CA ASN A 186 2.62 1.27 15.26
C ASN A 186 2.78 0.26 16.43
N LYS A 187 2.45 0.66 17.66
CA LYS A 187 2.43 -0.23 18.83
C LYS A 187 1.50 -1.45 18.61
N PRO A 188 1.97 -2.69 18.86
CA PRO A 188 1.13 -3.89 18.81
C PRO A 188 0.01 -3.82 19.85
N LEU A 189 -1.06 -4.56 19.61
CA LEU A 189 -2.22 -4.57 20.47
C LEU A 189 -2.06 -5.60 21.60
N GLY A 190 -2.46 -5.24 22.81
CA GLY A 190 -2.53 -6.20 23.92
C GLY A 190 -3.75 -7.11 23.80
N HIS A 191 -3.64 -8.36 24.30
CA HIS A 191 -4.76 -9.31 24.29
C HIS A 191 -6.01 -8.79 25.03
N THR A 192 -5.82 -8.02 26.10
CA THR A 192 -6.92 -7.37 26.84
C THR A 192 -7.66 -6.36 25.97
N ALA A 193 -6.94 -5.60 25.15
CA ALA A 193 -7.48 -4.57 24.27
C ALA A 193 -8.25 -5.15 23.06
N ILE A 194 -8.00 -6.42 22.71
CA ILE A 194 -8.76 -7.17 21.69
C ILE A 194 -10.14 -7.53 22.23
N ARG A 195 -10.20 -8.01 23.49
CA ARG A 195 -11.46 -8.36 24.16
C ARG A 195 -12.30 -7.11 24.45
N ARG A 196 -11.67 -6.08 25.00
CA ARG A 196 -12.32 -4.82 25.34
C ARG A 196 -11.52 -3.64 24.81
N PRO A 197 -12.05 -2.88 23.83
CA PRO A 197 -11.38 -1.71 23.30
C PRO A 197 -11.03 -0.71 24.40
N PRO A 198 -9.81 -0.16 24.44
CA PRO A 198 -9.43 0.87 25.41
C PRO A 198 -10.18 2.20 25.20
N THR A 199 -10.82 2.38 24.05
CA THR A 199 -11.68 3.52 23.76
C THR A 199 -13.09 3.38 24.34
N LEU A 200 -13.43 2.20 24.89
CA LEU A 200 -14.73 1.95 25.50
C LEU A 200 -14.74 2.54 26.92
N PRO A 201 -15.68 3.45 27.26
CA PRO A 201 -15.73 4.06 28.58
C PRO A 201 -16.10 3.02 29.66
N ALA A 202 -15.74 3.31 30.91
CA ALA A 202 -16.11 2.47 32.06
C ALA A 202 -17.64 2.30 32.16
N ARG A 203 -18.41 3.33 31.77
CA ARG A 203 -19.88 3.34 31.63
C ARG A 203 -20.51 2.20 30.83
N ALA A 204 -19.72 1.50 30.01
CA ALA A 204 -20.21 0.30 29.33
C ALA A 204 -20.50 -0.85 30.31
N ASP A 205 -19.81 -0.87 31.46
CA ASP A 205 -20.12 -1.82 32.53
C ASP A 205 -21.22 -1.24 33.43
N LEU A 206 -22.32 -1.98 33.56
CA LEU A 206 -23.45 -1.61 34.41
C LEU A 206 -23.06 -1.47 35.89
N ASN A 207 -22.02 -2.17 36.32
CA ASN A 207 -21.52 -2.17 37.70
C ASN A 207 -20.50 -1.04 37.98
N SER A 208 -20.11 -0.26 36.98
CA SER A 208 -19.16 0.83 37.17
C SER A 208 -19.81 2.03 37.88
N GLU A 209 -19.03 2.72 38.71
CA GLU A 209 -19.46 3.98 39.36
C GLU A 209 -19.91 5.01 38.32
N ASP A 210 -19.20 5.11 37.19
CA ASP A 210 -19.59 6.03 36.11
C ASP A 210 -20.97 5.70 35.51
N ALA A 211 -21.32 4.42 35.40
CA ALA A 211 -22.65 4.01 34.92
C ALA A 211 -23.74 4.33 35.96
N ARG A 212 -23.43 4.24 37.25
CA ARG A 212 -24.33 4.63 38.34
C ARG A 212 -24.57 6.14 38.37
N LEU A 213 -23.51 6.94 38.22
CA LEU A 213 -23.56 8.40 38.29
C LEU A 213 -24.14 9.04 37.02
N LEU A 214 -23.75 8.56 35.84
CA LEU A 214 -24.09 9.21 34.55
C LEU A 214 -25.09 8.40 33.71
N GLY A 215 -25.52 7.24 34.19
CA GLY A 215 -26.32 6.26 33.46
C GLY A 215 -25.50 5.35 32.53
N PRO A 216 -26.07 4.20 32.13
CA PRO A 216 -25.38 3.23 31.27
C PRO A 216 -25.13 3.76 29.85
N LEU A 217 -24.08 3.25 29.19
CA LEU A 217 -23.80 3.58 27.80
C LEU A 217 -24.88 3.00 26.86
N SER A 218 -25.29 3.76 25.84
CA SER A 218 -26.24 3.24 24.86
C SER A 218 -25.62 2.09 24.04
N LYS A 219 -26.36 0.97 23.91
CA LYS A 219 -25.91 -0.23 23.18
C LYS A 219 -25.47 0.08 21.74
N ARG A 220 -26.16 0.99 21.05
CA ARG A 220 -25.76 1.44 19.69
C ARG A 220 -24.39 2.12 19.69
N ARG A 221 -24.10 2.94 20.68
CA ARG A 221 -22.81 3.63 20.81
C ARG A 221 -21.70 2.64 21.15
N GLU A 222 -21.97 1.66 22.00
CA GLU A 222 -21.07 0.54 22.29
C GLU A 222 -20.68 -0.21 21.00
N VAL A 223 -21.67 -0.69 20.23
CA VAL A 223 -21.46 -1.36 18.94
C VAL A 223 -20.57 -0.52 18.01
N ASN A 224 -20.88 0.78 17.88
CA ASN A 224 -20.11 1.69 17.03
C ASN A 224 -18.64 1.81 17.49
N ILE A 225 -18.39 1.83 18.81
CA ILE A 225 -17.02 1.88 19.36
C ILE A 225 -16.27 0.60 19.01
N TYR A 226 -16.88 -0.58 19.17
CA TYR A 226 -16.26 -1.86 18.80
C TYR A 226 -15.89 -1.91 17.31
N TRP A 227 -16.83 -1.59 16.42
CA TRP A 227 -16.58 -1.62 14.97
C TRP A 227 -15.57 -0.57 14.52
N ARG A 228 -15.64 0.64 15.07
CA ARG A 228 -14.65 1.68 14.79
C ARG A 228 -13.25 1.23 15.23
N PHE A 229 -13.13 0.70 16.44
CA PHE A 229 -11.86 0.20 16.94
C PHE A 229 -11.31 -0.92 16.05
N TYR A 230 -12.11 -1.94 15.76
CA TYR A 230 -11.73 -3.05 14.88
C TYR A 230 -11.25 -2.57 13.51
N THR A 231 -12.05 -1.76 12.82
CA THR A 231 -11.68 -1.26 11.48
C THR A 231 -10.43 -0.39 11.50
N GLU A 232 -10.19 0.38 12.57
CA GLU A 232 -8.96 1.15 12.74
C GLU A 232 -7.74 0.24 12.98
N GLN A 233 -7.87 -0.83 13.77
CA GLN A 233 -6.76 -1.75 14.01
C GLN A 233 -6.43 -2.60 12.77
N VAL A 234 -7.43 -3.16 12.09
CA VAL A 234 -7.24 -3.92 10.84
C VAL A 234 -6.53 -3.09 9.77
N LYS A 235 -6.86 -1.78 9.67
CA LYS A 235 -6.17 -0.86 8.75
C LYS A 235 -4.68 -0.69 9.04
N ARG A 236 -4.22 -0.95 10.26
CA ARG A 236 -2.82 -0.78 10.69
C ARG A 236 -1.97 -2.04 10.51
N VAL A 237 -2.61 -3.21 10.44
CA VAL A 237 -1.96 -4.50 10.24
C VAL A 237 -1.46 -4.65 8.81
N TYR A 238 -0.26 -5.20 8.66
CA TYR A 238 0.32 -5.65 7.41
C TYR A 238 -0.11 -7.10 7.15
N PRO A 239 -0.60 -7.43 5.94
CA PRO A 239 -1.01 -8.78 5.64
C PRO A 239 0.19 -9.74 5.64
N PRO A 240 0.01 -11.01 6.01
CA PRO A 240 1.06 -12.01 5.87
C PRO A 240 1.35 -12.20 4.39
N PHE A 241 2.64 -12.24 4.06
CA PHE A 241 3.04 -12.42 2.66
C PHE A 241 3.17 -13.89 2.31
N GLN A 242 3.67 -14.69 3.27
CA GLN A 242 3.81 -16.12 3.15
C GLN A 242 3.25 -16.79 4.41
N MET A 243 2.70 -17.97 4.23
CA MET A 243 2.39 -18.91 5.29
C MET A 243 3.25 -20.15 5.12
N ILE A 244 3.79 -20.63 6.23
CA ILE A 244 4.69 -21.78 6.30
C ILE A 244 4.05 -22.80 7.24
N LEU A 245 3.97 -24.04 6.80
CA LEU A 245 3.63 -25.18 7.66
C LEU A 245 4.93 -25.90 8.01
N GLU A 246 5.24 -25.96 9.29
CA GLU A 246 6.33 -26.76 9.86
C GLU A 246 5.79 -28.14 10.17
N GLU A 247 6.19 -29.12 9.36
CA GLU A 247 5.89 -30.54 9.58
C GLU A 247 7.16 -31.25 10.05
N ARG A 248 7.02 -32.13 11.04
CA ARG A 248 8.14 -32.88 11.60
C ARG A 248 8.10 -34.31 11.08
N ASP A 249 8.94 -34.59 10.08
CA ASP A 249 9.00 -35.91 9.45
C ASP A 249 9.87 -36.91 10.25
N SER A 250 10.83 -36.40 11.02
CA SER A 250 11.77 -37.23 11.79
C SER A 250 12.26 -36.49 13.05
N PRO A 251 12.79 -37.19 14.07
CA PRO A 251 13.29 -36.55 15.28
C PRO A 251 14.51 -35.66 14.97
N GLY A 252 14.26 -34.38 14.66
CA GLY A 252 15.30 -33.37 14.43
C GLY A 252 15.19 -32.64 13.08
N GLU A 253 14.42 -33.17 12.12
CA GLU A 253 14.20 -32.53 10.82
C GLU A 253 12.82 -31.88 10.78
N THR A 254 12.80 -30.55 10.63
CA THR A 254 11.58 -29.77 10.41
C THR A 254 11.53 -29.40 8.94
N ARG A 255 10.48 -29.83 8.24
CA ARG A 255 10.25 -29.42 6.85
C ARG A 255 9.34 -28.21 6.81
N HIS A 256 9.75 -27.20 6.04
CA HIS A 256 8.96 -25.99 5.80
C HIS A 256 8.18 -26.14 4.50
N LEU A 257 6.87 -26.40 4.62
CA LEU A 257 5.97 -26.52 3.48
C LEU A 257 5.28 -25.18 3.21
N THR A 258 5.50 -24.66 2.00
CA THR A 258 4.88 -23.41 1.51
C THR A 258 3.84 -23.64 0.42
N ASP A 259 3.66 -24.89 -0.01
CA ASP A 259 2.72 -25.24 -1.08
C ASP A 259 1.26 -24.98 -0.67
N LYS A 260 0.47 -24.43 -1.61
CA LYS A 260 -0.96 -24.18 -1.42
C LYS A 260 -1.69 -25.48 -1.08
N GLY A 261 -1.32 -26.59 -1.73
CA GLY A 261 -1.93 -27.90 -1.51
C GLY A 261 -1.74 -28.40 -0.08
N ALA A 262 -0.51 -28.34 0.43
CA ALA A 262 -0.21 -28.71 1.82
C ALA A 262 -0.97 -27.86 2.84
N LEU A 263 -0.99 -26.53 2.65
CA LEU A 263 -1.72 -25.61 3.52
C LEU A 263 -3.23 -25.88 3.51
N HIS A 264 -3.82 -26.14 2.34
CA HIS A 264 -5.23 -26.50 2.23
C HIS A 264 -5.57 -27.82 2.92
N ARG A 265 -4.70 -28.84 2.81
CA ARG A 265 -4.86 -30.12 3.54
C ARG A 265 -4.83 -29.92 5.06
N ALA A 266 -4.01 -29.00 5.53
CA ALA A 266 -3.96 -28.60 6.93
C ALA A 266 -5.14 -27.71 7.38
N GLY A 267 -6.06 -27.36 6.47
CA GLY A 267 -7.19 -26.47 6.75
C GLY A 267 -6.78 -25.00 6.93
N ILE A 268 -5.58 -24.63 6.47
CA ILE A 268 -5.02 -23.28 6.59
C ILE A 268 -5.50 -22.43 5.40
N ARG A 269 -6.02 -21.23 5.69
CA ARG A 269 -6.59 -20.32 4.69
C ARG A 269 -5.52 -19.58 3.90
N VAL A 270 -5.23 -20.06 2.70
CA VAL A 270 -4.19 -19.49 1.83
C VAL A 270 -4.51 -18.05 1.40
N GLY A 271 -3.54 -17.15 1.55
CA GLY A 271 -3.59 -15.76 1.08
C GLY A 271 -3.22 -15.62 -0.39
N GLY A 272 -3.64 -14.53 -1.04
CA GLY A 272 -3.65 -14.43 -2.50
C GLY A 272 -2.30 -14.49 -3.24
N VAL A 273 -1.17 -14.16 -2.60
CA VAL A 273 0.17 -14.17 -3.25
C VAL A 273 1.01 -15.41 -2.92
N GLN A 274 0.50 -16.34 -2.12
CA GLN A 274 1.21 -17.58 -1.79
C GLN A 274 1.51 -18.35 -3.08
N GLY A 275 2.69 -18.96 -3.21
CA GLY A 275 3.02 -19.86 -4.34
C GLY A 275 3.20 -19.18 -5.71
N GLU A 276 3.11 -17.85 -5.80
CA GLU A 276 3.34 -17.10 -7.04
C GLU A 276 4.84 -16.77 -7.26
N GLY A 277 5.74 -17.28 -6.42
CA GLY A 277 7.19 -17.00 -6.51
C GLY A 277 7.59 -15.57 -6.10
N VAL A 278 6.63 -14.72 -5.73
CA VAL A 278 6.88 -13.30 -5.45
C VAL A 278 7.72 -13.12 -4.18
N TYR A 279 7.61 -14.03 -3.22
CA TYR A 279 8.36 -13.92 -1.97
C TYR A 279 9.84 -14.24 -2.21
N GLU A 280 10.06 -15.34 -2.92
CA GLU A 280 11.36 -15.84 -3.35
C GLU A 280 12.06 -14.81 -4.24
N GLU A 281 11.31 -14.12 -5.11
CA GLU A 281 11.83 -12.97 -5.88
C GLU A 281 12.31 -11.85 -4.93
N ILE A 282 11.53 -11.44 -3.94
CA ILE A 282 11.96 -10.38 -3.01
C ILE A 282 13.20 -10.80 -2.22
N GLU A 283 13.26 -12.07 -1.78
CA GLU A 283 14.38 -12.63 -1.05
C GLU A 283 15.67 -12.62 -1.88
N THR A 284 15.61 -13.12 -3.11
CA THR A 284 16.75 -13.10 -4.05
C THR A 284 17.20 -11.67 -4.35
N LEU A 285 16.26 -10.72 -4.53
CA LEU A 285 16.58 -9.31 -4.76
C LEU A 285 17.19 -8.61 -3.54
N ALA A 286 16.80 -8.99 -2.32
CA ALA A 286 17.35 -8.44 -1.10
C ALA A 286 18.75 -8.97 -0.81
N ASN A 287 18.98 -10.25 -1.08
CA ASN A 287 20.23 -10.98 -0.81
C ASN A 287 21.21 -10.96 -2.00
N ALA A 288 20.85 -10.33 -3.12
CA ALA A 288 21.70 -10.29 -4.30
C ALA A 288 23.14 -9.82 -3.98
N PRO A 289 24.17 -10.58 -4.41
CA PRO A 289 25.56 -10.28 -4.09
C PRO A 289 25.97 -8.90 -4.62
N SER A 290 26.95 -8.27 -3.95
CA SER A 290 27.47 -7.00 -4.45
C SER A 290 28.29 -7.24 -5.73
N PRO A 291 28.20 -6.37 -6.75
CA PRO A 291 29.01 -6.53 -7.97
C PRO A 291 30.53 -6.56 -7.70
N SER A 292 30.98 -6.03 -6.55
CA SER A 292 32.37 -6.13 -6.10
C SER A 292 32.81 -7.52 -5.61
N GLN A 293 31.87 -8.43 -5.34
CA GLN A 293 32.12 -9.79 -4.85
C GLN A 293 31.82 -10.86 -5.90
N ALA A 294 31.01 -10.54 -6.91
CA ALA A 294 30.71 -11.44 -8.02
C ALA A 294 31.88 -11.40 -9.03
N GLY A 295 32.92 -12.17 -8.75
CA GLY A 295 34.03 -12.35 -9.68
C GLY A 295 33.53 -12.95 -11.01
N GLY A 296 33.50 -12.14 -12.06
CA GLY A 296 33.68 -12.52 -13.47
C GLY A 296 32.66 -13.40 -14.19
N THR A 297 31.85 -14.22 -13.53
CA THR A 297 30.99 -15.20 -14.23
C THR A 297 29.53 -14.75 -14.32
N SER A 298 29.19 -14.14 -15.46
CA SER A 298 27.96 -14.31 -16.26
C SER A 298 26.59 -14.36 -15.57
N GLY A 299 26.44 -13.89 -14.34
CA GLY A 299 25.13 -13.66 -13.72
C GLY A 299 24.52 -12.41 -14.33
N THR A 300 23.42 -12.55 -15.07
CA THR A 300 22.59 -11.42 -15.51
C THR A 300 22.24 -10.58 -14.28
N ASP A 301 22.83 -9.40 -14.16
CA ASP A 301 22.58 -8.54 -13.01
C ASP A 301 21.09 -8.17 -13.02
N ILE A 302 20.37 -8.66 -12.01
CA ILE A 302 18.90 -8.67 -11.91
C ILE A 302 18.35 -7.23 -12.00
N PHE A 303 19.19 -6.23 -11.74
CA PHE A 303 18.85 -4.81 -11.77
C PHE A 303 19.29 -4.06 -13.04
N GLN A 304 19.88 -4.70 -14.06
CA GLN A 304 20.43 -4.03 -15.25
C GLN A 304 19.44 -3.11 -15.97
N ALA A 305 18.15 -3.47 -15.97
CA ALA A 305 17.11 -2.69 -16.64
C ALA A 305 16.67 -1.44 -15.84
N SER A 306 17.18 -1.22 -14.63
CA SER A 306 16.81 -0.09 -13.78
C SER A 306 17.86 1.02 -13.82
N PRO A 307 17.44 2.30 -13.88
CA PRO A 307 18.37 3.43 -13.74
C PRO A 307 18.88 3.62 -12.30
N LEU A 308 18.37 2.84 -11.34
CA LEU A 308 18.69 2.98 -9.92
C LEU A 308 19.91 2.14 -9.55
N ARG A 309 20.73 2.66 -8.62
CA ARG A 309 21.92 1.94 -8.13
C ARG A 309 21.50 0.60 -7.47
N PRO A 310 22.16 -0.54 -7.78
CA PRO A 310 21.82 -1.84 -7.18
C PRO A 310 21.82 -1.84 -5.64
N ARG A 311 22.76 -1.11 -5.00
CA ARG A 311 22.79 -0.96 -3.54
C ARG A 311 21.52 -0.29 -2.98
N PHE A 312 20.95 0.68 -3.70
CA PHE A 312 19.71 1.32 -3.28
C PHE A 312 18.56 0.31 -3.31
N LEU A 313 18.43 -0.43 -4.42
CA LEU A 313 17.39 -1.43 -4.61
C LEU A 313 17.44 -2.53 -3.55
N ARG A 314 18.61 -3.16 -3.36
CA ARG A 314 18.82 -4.20 -2.34
C ARG A 314 18.39 -3.75 -0.94
N ARG A 315 18.81 -2.55 -0.53
CA ARG A 315 18.41 -1.98 0.78
C ARG A 315 16.90 -1.77 0.90
N ARG A 316 16.21 -1.44 -0.21
CA ARG A 316 14.76 -1.23 -0.20
C ARG A 316 14.00 -2.56 -0.16
N PHE A 317 14.44 -3.58 -0.89
CA PHE A 317 13.86 -4.92 -0.82
C PHE A 317 14.13 -5.57 0.55
N ALA A 318 15.33 -5.44 1.11
CA ALA A 318 15.61 -5.88 2.48
C ALA A 318 14.74 -5.16 3.52
N SER A 319 14.51 -3.85 3.37
CA SER A 319 13.58 -3.09 4.20
C SER A 319 12.11 -3.55 4.04
N LEU A 320 11.73 -4.03 2.86
CA LEU A 320 10.41 -4.62 2.63
C LEU A 320 10.29 -5.97 3.34
N LEU A 321 11.28 -6.87 3.23
CA LEU A 321 11.29 -8.16 3.93
C LEU A 321 11.27 -7.99 5.45
N GLY A 322 12.07 -7.07 6.00
CA GLY A 322 12.08 -6.82 7.44
C GLY A 322 10.75 -6.32 8.01
N ARG A 323 9.86 -5.80 7.17
CA ARG A 323 8.50 -5.35 7.54
C ARG A 323 7.41 -6.36 7.14
N THR A 324 7.80 -7.49 6.59
CA THR A 324 6.89 -8.50 6.04
C THR A 324 6.65 -9.57 7.10
N PRO A 325 5.42 -9.68 7.65
CA PRO A 325 5.11 -10.77 8.56
C PRO A 325 4.97 -12.08 7.77
N VAL A 326 5.49 -13.15 8.35
CA VAL A 326 5.28 -14.53 7.92
C VAL A 326 4.50 -15.24 9.03
N LEU A 327 3.47 -15.99 8.64
CA LEU A 327 2.73 -16.84 9.57
C LEU A 327 3.30 -18.25 9.51
N VAL A 328 3.80 -18.74 10.63
CA VAL A 328 4.37 -20.08 10.74
C VAL A 328 3.43 -20.93 11.58
N TYR A 329 2.90 -21.99 10.98
CA TYR A 329 2.05 -22.99 11.61
C TYR A 329 2.92 -24.17 12.00
N SER A 330 2.96 -24.52 13.27
CA SER A 330 3.73 -25.65 13.76
C SER A 330 2.81 -26.86 13.95
N ASP A 331 3.29 -28.05 13.60
CA ASP A 331 2.58 -29.31 13.85
C ASP A 331 2.22 -29.42 15.35
N PRO A 332 0.93 -29.65 15.71
CA PRO A 332 0.51 -29.82 17.11
C PRO A 332 1.28 -30.93 17.85
N ARG A 333 1.80 -31.94 17.15
CA ARG A 333 2.65 -32.99 17.75
C ARG A 333 3.92 -32.42 18.39
N THR A 334 4.42 -31.32 17.84
CA THR A 334 5.64 -30.66 18.33
C THR A 334 5.39 -29.89 19.63
N GLN A 335 4.17 -29.40 19.85
CA GLN A 335 3.79 -28.61 21.03
C GLN A 335 2.91 -29.36 22.04
N ALA A 336 2.69 -30.66 21.85
CA ALA A 336 1.81 -31.49 22.70
C ALA A 336 2.22 -31.52 24.19
N LYS A 337 3.40 -31.02 24.56
CA LYS A 337 3.82 -30.87 25.96
C LYS A 337 3.19 -29.70 26.69
N GLU A 338 2.66 -28.67 26.01
CA GLU A 338 2.20 -27.44 26.69
C GLU A 338 0.67 -27.32 26.80
N HIS A 339 -0.13 -27.84 25.85
CA HIS A 339 -1.60 -27.74 25.91
C HIS A 339 -2.32 -28.96 25.29
N PRO A 340 -2.60 -30.03 26.06
CA PRO A 340 -3.37 -31.18 25.58
C PRO A 340 -4.84 -30.80 25.36
N GLY A 341 -5.28 -30.71 24.10
CA GLY A 341 -6.71 -30.55 23.76
C GLY A 341 -7.04 -29.62 22.58
N SER A 342 -6.07 -28.92 21.99
CA SER A 342 -6.33 -28.09 20.79
C SER A 342 -5.98 -28.86 19.52
N SER A 343 -6.98 -29.40 18.81
CA SER A 343 -6.79 -30.15 17.55
C SER A 343 -6.42 -29.26 16.34
N LYS A 344 -5.92 -28.03 16.57
CA LYS A 344 -5.64 -27.05 15.51
C LYS A 344 -4.17 -26.63 15.63
N TYR A 345 -3.46 -26.63 14.50
CA TYR A 345 -2.06 -26.20 14.38
C TYR A 345 -1.82 -24.89 15.15
N PRO A 346 -0.98 -24.90 16.21
CA PRO A 346 -0.50 -23.65 16.80
C PRO A 346 0.27 -22.85 15.75
N PHE A 347 0.25 -21.53 15.84
CA PHE A 347 0.95 -20.69 14.90
C PHE A 347 1.48 -19.44 15.58
N HIS A 348 2.54 -18.89 15.02
CA HIS A 348 3.19 -17.68 15.51
C HIS A 348 3.60 -16.78 14.34
N VAL A 349 3.81 -15.49 14.62
CA VAL A 349 4.22 -14.51 13.62
C VAL A 349 5.71 -14.24 13.79
N THR A 350 6.51 -14.58 12.79
CA THR A 350 7.94 -14.30 12.77
C THR A 350 8.27 -13.25 11.71
N PRO A 351 9.31 -12.42 11.95
CA PRO A 351 9.93 -11.68 10.87
C PRO A 351 10.74 -12.63 9.99
N VAL A 352 10.74 -12.38 8.68
CA VAL A 352 11.50 -13.14 7.66
C VAL A 352 12.94 -13.43 8.08
N ILE A 353 13.62 -12.45 8.70
CA ILE A 353 15.05 -12.50 9.04
C ILE A 353 15.38 -13.61 10.05
N MET A 354 14.40 -14.18 10.73
CA MET A 354 14.60 -15.22 11.75
C MET A 354 14.37 -16.65 11.23
N ILE A 355 13.79 -16.81 10.04
CA ILE A 355 13.45 -18.13 9.48
C ILE A 355 14.66 -18.75 8.78
N TYR A 356 15.49 -17.90 8.19
CA TYR A 356 16.77 -18.28 7.60
C TYR A 356 17.88 -17.70 8.47
N GLU A 357 18.86 -18.52 8.86
CA GLU A 357 20.10 -18.07 9.51
C GLU A 357 20.95 -17.26 8.53
N ILE A 358 20.45 -16.10 8.11
CA ILE A 358 21.20 -15.18 7.26
C ILE A 358 22.24 -14.52 8.18
N PRO A 359 23.55 -14.60 7.86
CA PRO A 359 24.57 -13.95 8.68
C PRO A 359 24.24 -12.47 8.84
N ARG A 360 24.11 -12.02 10.10
CA ARG A 360 23.60 -10.72 10.58
C ARG A 360 24.46 -9.50 10.18
N ILE A 361 25.07 -9.48 8.99
CA ILE A 361 26.10 -8.51 8.64
C ILE A 361 25.53 -7.11 8.32
N ILE A 362 24.23 -6.93 8.07
CA ILE A 362 23.73 -5.69 7.44
C ILE A 362 22.77 -4.82 8.29
N PHE A 363 22.32 -5.27 9.47
CA PHE A 363 21.34 -4.51 10.28
C PHE A 363 21.87 -3.80 11.53
N GLN A 364 23.19 -3.60 11.67
CA GLN A 364 23.66 -2.57 12.58
C GLN A 364 23.35 -1.20 11.97
N LYS A 365 22.31 -0.54 12.50
CA LYS A 365 22.23 0.92 12.40
C LYS A 365 23.59 1.45 12.85
N PRO A 366 24.25 2.36 12.10
CA PRO A 366 25.31 3.12 12.72
C PRO A 366 24.67 3.81 13.92
N MET A 367 25.07 3.40 15.13
CA MET A 367 24.95 4.25 16.30
C MET A 367 25.64 5.54 15.89
N LEU A 368 24.85 6.54 15.51
CA LEU A 368 25.32 7.90 15.46
C LEU A 368 25.71 8.21 16.90
N LEU A 369 27.00 8.08 17.19
CA LEU A 369 27.63 8.71 18.33
C LEU A 369 27.15 10.15 18.32
N THR A 370 26.27 10.44 19.27
CA THR A 370 25.76 11.78 19.50
C THR A 370 26.91 12.55 20.11
N LEU A 371 27.70 13.20 19.25
CA LEU A 371 28.62 14.23 19.69
C LEU A 371 27.77 15.34 20.37
N PRO A 372 27.99 15.61 21.67
CA PRO A 372 27.31 16.70 22.34
C PRO A 372 27.94 18.00 21.84
N GLY A 373 27.21 18.84 21.11
CA GLY A 373 27.75 20.17 20.80
C GLY A 373 27.19 20.97 19.63
N TYR A 374 26.38 20.42 18.73
CA TYR A 374 25.85 21.23 17.61
C TYR A 374 24.47 21.80 17.92
N LYS A 375 24.48 22.96 18.59
CA LYS A 375 23.31 23.82 18.80
C LYS A 375 22.71 24.25 17.46
N ARG A 376 21.41 24.00 17.31
CA ARG A 376 20.53 24.57 16.29
C ARG A 376 20.57 26.11 16.32
N LEU A 377 21.38 26.72 15.46
CA LEU A 377 21.13 28.08 14.96
C LEU A 377 20.81 27.97 13.48
N ARG A 378 19.53 28.13 13.13
CA ARG A 378 19.00 28.62 11.84
C ARG A 378 17.52 28.27 11.76
N ARG A 379 16.67 29.13 12.35
CA ARG A 379 15.28 29.33 11.89
C ARG A 379 14.52 30.51 12.50
N THR A 380 15.12 31.32 13.36
CA THR A 380 14.44 32.47 14.00
C THR A 380 14.83 33.85 13.45
N LYS A 381 15.84 33.97 12.57
CA LYS A 381 16.26 35.29 12.04
C LYS A 381 15.48 35.77 10.80
N MET A 382 15.09 34.87 9.89
CA MET A 382 14.35 35.25 8.66
C MET A 382 12.91 35.75 8.89
N ARG A 383 12.29 35.45 10.04
CA ARG A 383 10.89 35.84 10.28
C ARG A 383 10.75 37.25 10.88
N ARG A 384 11.84 37.83 11.40
CA ARG A 384 11.86 39.21 11.94
C ARG A 384 12.22 40.26 10.90
N GLU A 385 12.91 39.89 9.82
CA GLU A 385 13.23 40.80 8.72
C GLU A 385 12.05 40.95 7.74
N MET A 386 11.33 39.87 7.38
CA MET A 386 10.14 39.99 6.50
C MET A 386 8.95 40.76 7.09
N LEU A 387 8.92 40.97 8.41
CA LEU A 387 7.86 41.74 9.08
C LEU A 387 8.18 43.24 9.22
N ARG A 388 9.40 43.69 8.89
CA ARG A 388 9.72 45.13 8.83
C ARG A 388 9.34 45.74 7.48
N ASP A 389 9.57 45.01 6.39
CA ASP A 389 9.29 45.50 5.03
C ASP A 389 7.79 45.68 4.73
N THR A 390 6.91 45.06 5.53
CA THR A 390 5.45 45.19 5.37
C THR A 390 4.83 46.35 6.14
N VAL A 391 5.57 46.97 7.07
CA VAL A 391 5.08 48.14 7.82
C VAL A 391 5.47 49.45 7.11
N GLU A 392 6.63 49.52 6.46
CA GLU A 392 7.08 50.74 5.75
C GLU A 392 6.34 51.04 4.44
N GLN A 393 5.61 50.09 3.85
CA GLN A 393 4.83 50.34 2.63
C GLN A 393 3.43 50.95 2.86
N ARG A 394 3.01 51.15 4.12
CA ARG A 394 1.68 51.73 4.43
C ARG A 394 1.66 53.24 4.65
N ASP A 395 2.81 53.90 4.75
CA ASP A 395 2.89 55.34 5.08
C ASP A 395 3.11 56.28 3.89
N TRP A 396 2.96 55.80 2.64
CA TRP A 396 3.14 56.62 1.41
C TRP A 396 1.84 56.84 0.61
N ARG A 397 0.67 56.77 1.26
CA ARG A 397 -0.59 57.30 0.72
C ARG A 397 -1.33 58.08 1.80
N GLY A 398 -0.87 59.32 2.01
CA GLY A 398 -1.56 60.39 2.71
C GLY A 398 -1.36 61.65 1.91
#